data_AF-A0A968HPH8-F1
#
_entry.id   AF-A0A968HPH8-F1
#
_cell.length_a   1.000
_cell.length_b   1.000
_cell.length_c   1.000
_cell.angle_alpha   90.00
_cell.angle_beta   90.00
_cell.angle_gamma   90.00
#
_symmetry.space_group_name_H-M   'P 1'
#
loop_
_entity.id
_entity.type
_entity.pdbx_description
1 polymer ?
#
loop_
_entity_poly.entity_id
_entity_poly.type
_entity_poly.pdbx_seq_one_letter_code
_entity_poly.pdbx_strand_id
1 'polypeptide(L)'
;RGVPPREVLRQVRVLAEQGYREVTLLGQTVNSYAWEDVDFAQLLRAVARIDGIARIRFTSPYPVDFSPALIEAIATEPKIAPYVHMPVQSGSDPVLERMRRGYDVAHYLGLVEQLRAAVPDIAISTDIMVGFCGETDEDHARTLELMRAVQYDFAFMFAYSDREITYASKKLADDIPDAVKQARLREVIELQEQHTRQRHAARIGRDEEVLIAAISKRGDRLVGRTPHFKKVLLPLGSGVAGELVVRRIVGSTGHSLIGE
;
A
#
# COMPACT_ATOMS: atom_id res chain seq x y z
N ARG A 1 14.00 17.61 2.00
CA ARG A 1 13.36 18.93 2.25
C ARG A 1 11.98 18.90 1.62
N GLY A 2 10.94 19.23 2.38
CA GLY A 2 9.57 19.28 1.85
C GLY A 2 9.38 20.41 0.85
N VAL A 3 8.28 20.36 0.09
CA VAL A 3 7.79 21.47 -0.75
C VAL A 3 6.84 22.33 0.11
N PRO A 4 6.80 23.67 -0.04
CA PRO A 4 5.87 24.50 0.70
C PRO A 4 4.41 24.02 0.54
N PRO A 5 3.59 23.97 1.61
CA PRO A 5 2.20 23.48 1.53
C PRO A 5 1.39 24.18 0.45
N ARG A 6 1.57 25.51 0.31
CA ARG A 6 0.91 26.33 -0.71
C ARG A 6 1.14 25.84 -2.14
N GLU A 7 2.33 25.30 -2.42
CA GLU A 7 2.68 24.83 -3.75
C GLU A 7 2.08 23.45 -4.03
N VAL A 8 2.07 22.57 -3.02
CA VAL A 8 1.34 21.28 -3.10
C VAL A 8 -0.15 21.52 -3.35
N LEU A 9 -0.76 22.42 -2.57
CA LEU A 9 -2.18 22.77 -2.74
C LEU A 9 -2.46 23.40 -4.10
N ARG A 10 -1.57 24.25 -4.62
CA ARG A 10 -1.69 24.82 -5.97
C ARG A 10 -1.67 23.73 -7.04
N GLN A 11 -0.74 22.78 -6.96
CA GLN A 11 -0.66 21.67 -7.92
C GLN A 11 -1.91 20.79 -7.89
N VAL A 12 -2.42 20.46 -6.69
CA VAL A 12 -3.66 19.69 -6.56
C VAL A 12 -4.86 20.43 -7.14
N ARG A 13 -4.99 21.75 -6.93
CA ARG A 13 -6.07 22.55 -7.54
C ARG A 13 -6.00 22.51 -9.07
N VAL A 14 -4.81 22.66 -9.65
CA VAL A 14 -4.63 22.55 -11.11
C VAL A 14 -5.05 21.17 -11.62
N LEU A 15 -4.71 20.09 -10.91
CA LEU A 15 -5.15 18.74 -11.27
C LEU A 15 -6.68 18.60 -11.15
N ALA A 16 -7.29 19.17 -10.12
CA ALA A 16 -8.74 19.16 -9.96
C ALA A 16 -9.45 19.90 -11.11
N GLU A 17 -8.95 21.08 -11.50
CA GLU A 17 -9.45 21.88 -12.63
C GLU A 17 -9.32 21.13 -13.97
N GLN A 18 -8.32 20.27 -14.11
CA GLN A 18 -8.12 19.39 -15.26
C GLN A 18 -9.00 18.13 -15.23
N GLY A 19 -9.81 17.94 -14.19
CA GLY A 19 -10.73 16.81 -14.04
C GLY A 19 -10.14 15.55 -13.39
N TYR A 20 -8.92 15.60 -12.85
CA TYR A 20 -8.35 14.47 -12.10
C TYR A 20 -9.13 14.26 -10.80
N ARG A 21 -9.64 13.04 -10.59
CA ARG A 21 -10.47 12.69 -9.43
C ARG A 21 -9.69 12.11 -8.25
N GLU A 22 -8.51 11.54 -8.50
CA GLU A 22 -7.65 10.95 -7.48
C GLU A 22 -6.24 11.56 -7.57
N VAL A 23 -5.68 11.95 -6.43
CA VAL A 23 -4.30 12.43 -6.31
C VAL A 23 -3.51 11.54 -5.37
N THR A 24 -2.24 11.31 -5.68
CA THR A 24 -1.32 10.57 -4.82
C THR A 24 -0.16 11.48 -4.45
N LEU A 25 0.03 11.73 -3.16
CA LEU A 25 1.16 12.48 -2.63
C LEU A 25 2.39 11.56 -2.58
N LEU A 26 3.50 12.03 -3.14
CA LEU A 26 4.75 11.28 -3.27
C LEU A 26 5.87 11.96 -2.49
N GLY A 27 6.76 11.16 -1.92
CA GLY A 27 7.98 11.59 -1.24
C GLY A 27 8.88 10.40 -0.96
N GLN A 28 10.16 10.64 -0.63
CA GLN A 28 11.06 9.55 -0.22
C GLN A 28 10.57 8.89 1.08
N THR A 29 10.21 9.73 2.05
CA THR A 29 9.42 9.34 3.21
C THR A 29 8.30 10.36 3.36
N VAL A 30 7.12 10.02 2.85
CA VAL A 30 6.06 11.01 2.64
C VAL A 30 5.49 11.54 3.96
N ASN A 31 5.40 10.69 4.98
CA ASN A 31 4.81 11.01 6.28
C ASN A 31 5.76 11.70 7.26
N SER A 32 7.07 11.78 6.96
CA SER A 32 7.99 12.71 7.65
C SER A 32 7.91 14.13 7.09
N TYR A 33 6.93 14.44 6.23
CA TYR A 33 6.72 15.79 5.75
C TYR A 33 6.49 16.75 6.93
N ALA A 34 7.33 17.78 6.98
CA ALA A 34 7.19 18.92 7.86
C ALA A 34 7.65 20.17 7.12
N TRP A 35 6.85 21.24 7.20
CA TRP A 35 7.20 22.56 6.71
C TRP A 35 6.70 23.61 7.70
N GLU A 36 7.61 24.31 8.37
CA GLU A 36 7.28 25.23 9.47
C GLU A 36 6.38 24.49 10.49
N ASP A 37 5.18 25.01 10.77
CA ASP A 37 4.21 24.41 11.70
C ASP A 37 3.21 23.46 11.02
N VAL A 38 3.47 23.06 9.75
CA VAL A 38 2.60 22.16 8.97
C VAL A 38 3.22 20.77 8.87
N ASP A 39 2.61 19.81 9.54
CA ASP A 39 2.91 18.38 9.42
C ASP A 39 2.16 17.71 8.25
N PHE A 40 2.43 16.42 8.04
CA PHE A 40 1.80 15.67 6.97
C PHE A 40 0.28 15.49 7.14
N ALA A 41 -0.21 15.35 8.37
CA ALA A 41 -1.64 15.19 8.64
C ALA A 41 -2.40 16.47 8.31
N GLN A 42 -1.86 17.63 8.70
CA GLN A 42 -2.39 18.95 8.36
C GLN A 42 -2.37 19.18 6.85
N LEU A 43 -1.29 18.80 6.16
CA LEU A 43 -1.22 18.88 4.69
C LEU A 43 -2.31 18.01 4.04
N LEU A 44 -2.48 16.75 4.46
CA LEU A 44 -3.51 15.86 3.93
C LEU A 44 -4.93 16.42 4.14
N ARG A 45 -5.21 16.94 5.34
CA ARG A 45 -6.50 17.60 5.62
C ARG A 45 -6.71 18.83 4.72
N ALA A 46 -5.67 19.64 4.50
CA ALA A 46 -5.76 20.79 3.61
C ALA A 46 -6.03 20.38 2.15
N VAL A 47 -5.40 19.30 1.68
CA VAL A 47 -5.68 18.70 0.35
C VAL A 47 -7.12 18.18 0.27
N ALA A 48 -7.64 17.57 1.35
CA ALA A 48 -9.02 17.08 1.41
C ALA A 48 -10.08 18.21 1.29
N ARG A 49 -9.72 19.45 1.59
CA ARG A 49 -10.61 20.61 1.39
C ARG A 49 -10.65 21.12 -0.05
N ILE A 50 -9.85 20.59 -0.97
CA ILE A 50 -9.89 21.00 -2.38
C ILE A 50 -11.08 20.33 -3.10
N ASP A 51 -11.93 21.13 -3.72
CA ASP A 51 -13.05 20.67 -4.55
C ASP A 51 -12.56 20.01 -5.84
N GLY A 52 -13.37 19.11 -6.41
CA GLY A 52 -13.04 18.35 -7.62
C GLY A 52 -12.20 17.09 -7.39
N ILE A 53 -11.44 17.03 -6.29
CA ILE A 53 -10.77 15.81 -5.83
C ILE A 53 -11.75 14.93 -5.06
N ALA A 54 -11.85 13.66 -5.44
CA ALA A 54 -12.66 12.65 -4.77
C ALA A 54 -11.82 11.75 -3.86
N ARG A 55 -10.58 11.45 -4.24
CA ARG A 55 -9.70 10.52 -3.50
C ARG A 55 -8.28 11.05 -3.34
N ILE A 56 -7.71 10.81 -2.18
CA ILE A 56 -6.35 11.18 -1.79
C ILE A 56 -5.66 9.91 -1.32
N ARG A 57 -4.47 9.67 -1.86
CA ARG A 57 -3.56 8.63 -1.42
C ARG A 57 -2.20 9.23 -1.13
N PHE A 58 -1.37 8.43 -0.49
CA PHE A 58 0.05 8.67 -0.38
C PHE A 58 0.78 7.33 -0.46
N THR A 59 2.05 7.36 -0.83
CA THR A 59 2.91 6.17 -0.85
C THR A 59 4.28 6.49 -0.29
N SER A 60 5.06 5.45 -0.03
CA SER A 60 6.36 5.55 0.66
C SER A 60 6.25 6.16 2.07
N PRO A 61 5.26 5.78 2.91
CA PRO A 61 5.34 6.14 4.31
C PRO A 61 6.34 5.24 5.04
N TYR A 62 6.96 5.77 6.09
CA TYR A 62 7.82 5.04 7.00
C TYR A 62 7.07 4.70 8.29
N PRO A 63 7.04 3.42 8.73
CA PRO A 63 6.26 3.01 9.89
C PRO A 63 6.48 3.85 11.16
N VAL A 64 7.73 4.24 11.45
CA VAL A 64 8.09 5.02 12.65
C VAL A 64 7.44 6.41 12.65
N ASP A 65 7.21 6.99 11.47
CA ASP A 65 6.72 8.36 11.32
C ASP A 65 5.17 8.43 11.25
N PHE A 66 4.47 7.35 11.64
CA PHE A 66 3.00 7.39 11.76
C PHE A 66 2.60 8.06 13.08
N SER A 67 2.21 9.33 12.99
CA SER A 67 1.68 10.07 14.14
C SER A 67 0.21 9.72 14.42
N PRO A 68 -0.27 9.88 15.67
CA PRO A 68 -1.70 9.76 15.99
C PRO A 68 -2.57 10.69 15.14
N ALA A 69 -2.10 11.91 14.85
CA ALA A 69 -2.82 12.87 14.00
C ALA A 69 -2.98 12.37 12.55
N LEU A 70 -2.00 11.64 12.02
CA LEU A 70 -2.10 11.03 10.69
C LEU A 70 -3.13 9.89 10.68
N ILE A 71 -3.13 9.03 11.69
CA ILE A 71 -4.12 7.95 11.84
C ILE A 71 -5.53 8.55 11.94
N GLU A 72 -5.70 9.59 12.74
CA GLU A 72 -6.96 10.31 12.87
C GLU A 72 -7.40 10.95 11.55
N ALA A 73 -6.48 11.55 10.79
CA ALA A 73 -6.80 12.11 9.48
C ALA A 73 -7.31 11.04 8.51
N ILE A 74 -6.65 9.87 8.45
CA ILE A 74 -7.10 8.73 7.62
C ILE A 74 -8.49 8.25 8.06
N ALA A 75 -8.78 8.25 9.36
CA ALA A 75 -10.06 7.78 9.89
C ALA A 75 -11.21 8.77 9.68
N THR A 76 -10.94 10.07 9.68
CA THR A 76 -11.98 11.11 9.75
C THR A 76 -12.21 11.88 8.46
N GLU A 77 -11.25 11.91 7.53
CA GLU A 77 -11.40 12.62 6.25
C GLU A 77 -11.88 11.68 5.13
N PRO A 78 -13.11 11.81 4.63
CA PRO A 78 -13.69 10.86 3.67
C PRO A 78 -12.94 10.77 2.33
N LYS A 79 -12.23 11.83 1.93
CA LYS A 79 -11.43 11.83 0.71
C LYS A 79 -10.11 11.09 0.86
N ILE A 80 -9.62 10.86 2.09
CA ILE A 80 -8.42 10.07 2.31
C ILE A 80 -8.82 8.60 2.20
N ALA A 81 -8.24 7.90 1.22
CA ALA A 81 -8.63 6.53 0.94
C ALA A 81 -8.28 5.61 2.14
N PRO A 82 -9.15 4.64 2.50
CA PRO A 82 -8.90 3.66 3.56
C PRO A 82 -7.90 2.60 3.10
N TYR A 83 -6.71 3.04 2.74
CA TYR A 83 -5.63 2.24 2.20
C TYR A 83 -4.28 2.83 2.57
N VAL A 84 -3.38 1.99 3.09
CA VAL A 84 -2.00 2.38 3.39
C VAL A 84 -1.05 1.30 2.87
N HIS A 85 0.01 1.76 2.21
CA HIS A 85 1.16 0.92 1.89
C HIS A 85 2.19 1.05 3.00
N MET A 86 2.45 -0.01 3.75
CA MET A 86 3.36 -0.04 4.90
C MET A 86 4.45 -1.10 4.70
N PRO A 87 5.59 -0.75 4.09
CA PRO A 87 6.66 -1.70 3.83
C PRO A 87 7.30 -2.21 5.13
N VAL A 88 7.10 -3.48 5.47
CA VAL A 88 7.80 -4.12 6.61
C VAL A 88 9.15 -4.71 6.19
N GLN A 89 9.27 -5.19 4.95
CA GLN A 89 10.39 -5.95 4.38
C GLN A 89 10.60 -7.36 4.94
N SER A 90 10.65 -7.53 6.26
CA SER A 90 10.85 -8.84 6.90
C SER A 90 10.06 -8.91 8.20
N GLY A 91 9.67 -10.12 8.62
CA GLY A 91 9.11 -10.35 9.96
C GLY A 91 10.12 -10.79 11.01
N SER A 92 11.42 -10.59 10.77
CA SER A 92 12.47 -10.93 11.74
C SER A 92 13.24 -9.69 12.18
N ASP A 93 13.29 -9.43 13.50
CA ASP A 93 14.02 -8.29 14.08
C ASP A 93 15.53 -8.33 13.73
N PRO A 94 16.25 -9.46 13.85
CA PRO A 94 17.63 -9.56 13.36
C PRO A 94 17.80 -9.14 11.89
N VAL A 95 16.87 -9.53 11.02
CA VAL A 95 16.91 -9.15 9.60
C VAL A 95 16.61 -7.66 9.43
N LEU A 96 15.59 -7.14 10.10
CA LEU A 96 15.21 -5.73 10.10
C LEU A 96 16.38 -4.83 10.56
N GLU A 97 17.10 -5.23 11.60
CA GLU A 97 18.29 -4.55 12.09
C GLU A 97 19.40 -4.53 11.03
N ARG A 98 19.69 -5.67 10.38
CA ARG A 98 20.66 -5.74 9.27
C ARG A 98 20.24 -4.88 8.07
N MET A 99 18.93 -4.76 7.82
CA MET A 99 18.35 -3.85 6.83
C MET A 99 18.35 -2.38 7.28
N ARG A 100 18.81 -2.08 8.50
CA ARG A 100 18.81 -0.75 9.13
C ARG A 100 17.41 -0.14 9.25
N ARG A 101 16.43 -0.96 9.60
CA ARG A 101 15.09 -0.50 9.97
C ARG A 101 15.12 -0.02 11.42
N GLY A 102 14.67 1.21 11.68
CA GLY A 102 14.54 1.79 13.02
C GLY A 102 13.27 1.34 13.77
N TYR A 103 12.75 0.15 13.49
CA TYR A 103 11.60 -0.44 14.15
C TYR A 103 11.74 -1.96 14.21
N ASP A 104 11.07 -2.58 15.17
CA ASP A 104 10.92 -4.02 15.31
C ASP A 104 9.51 -4.49 14.88
N VAL A 105 9.30 -5.80 14.89
CA VAL A 105 8.03 -6.43 14.54
C VAL A 105 6.92 -6.03 15.51
N ALA A 106 7.21 -5.88 16.80
CA ALA A 106 6.23 -5.51 17.82
C ALA A 106 5.68 -4.10 17.57
N HIS A 107 6.55 -3.14 17.28
CA HIS A 107 6.17 -1.78 16.90
C HIS A 107 5.33 -1.77 15.62
N TYR A 108 5.73 -2.53 14.60
CA TYR A 108 4.98 -2.63 13.36
C TYR A 108 3.56 -3.19 13.57
N LEU A 109 3.43 -4.27 14.34
CA LEU A 109 2.14 -4.87 14.69
C LEU A 109 1.26 -3.90 15.49
N GLY A 110 1.84 -3.19 16.46
CA GLY A 110 1.13 -2.17 17.22
C GLY A 110 0.59 -1.03 16.35
N LEU A 111 1.30 -0.65 15.29
CA LEU A 111 0.81 0.33 14.31
C LEU A 111 -0.33 -0.25 13.45
N VAL A 112 -0.21 -1.50 13.00
CA VAL A 112 -1.28 -2.20 12.26
C VAL A 112 -2.57 -2.27 13.10
N GLU A 113 -2.45 -2.58 14.38
CA GLU A 113 -3.57 -2.62 15.33
C GLU A 113 -4.22 -1.25 15.50
N GLN A 114 -3.43 -0.19 15.70
CA GLN A 114 -3.96 1.17 15.81
C GLN A 114 -4.71 1.61 14.55
N LEU A 115 -4.16 1.34 13.36
CA LEU A 115 -4.81 1.66 12.09
C LEU A 115 -6.14 0.90 11.93
N ARG A 116 -6.19 -0.38 12.29
CA ARG A 116 -7.42 -1.18 12.24
C ARG A 116 -8.44 -0.79 13.29
N ALA A 117 -8.00 -0.35 14.47
CA ALA A 117 -8.90 0.17 15.49
C ALA A 117 -9.55 1.48 15.03
N ALA A 118 -8.78 2.37 14.39
CA ALA A 118 -9.28 3.63 13.87
C ALA A 118 -10.12 3.46 12.58
N VAL A 119 -9.71 2.54 11.71
CA VAL A 119 -10.36 2.26 10.41
C VAL A 119 -10.51 0.75 10.23
N PRO A 120 -11.63 0.16 10.71
CA PRO A 120 -11.80 -1.31 10.72
C PRO A 120 -11.69 -2.01 9.36
N ASP A 121 -12.06 -1.32 8.27
CA ASP A 121 -12.01 -1.87 6.90
C ASP A 121 -10.75 -1.42 6.12
N ILE A 122 -9.73 -0.89 6.79
CA ILE A 122 -8.51 -0.40 6.13
C ILE A 122 -7.78 -1.49 5.37
N ALA A 123 -7.45 -1.20 4.11
CA ALA A 123 -6.61 -2.06 3.31
C ALA A 123 -5.13 -1.78 3.57
N ILE A 124 -4.34 -2.82 3.82
CA ILE A 124 -2.90 -2.69 4.08
C ILE A 124 -2.13 -3.48 3.04
N SER A 125 -1.20 -2.81 2.37
CA SER A 125 -0.21 -3.48 1.53
C SER A 125 1.20 -3.31 2.09
N THR A 126 2.13 -4.15 1.66
CA THR A 126 3.52 -4.14 2.15
C THR A 126 4.50 -4.52 1.04
N ASP A 127 5.78 -4.32 1.32
CA ASP A 127 6.88 -4.97 0.62
C ASP A 127 7.45 -6.08 1.51
N ILE A 128 7.79 -7.23 0.94
CA ILE A 128 8.48 -8.34 1.58
C ILE A 128 9.69 -8.72 0.74
N MET A 129 10.85 -8.77 1.39
CA MET A 129 12.10 -9.23 0.81
C MET A 129 12.54 -10.51 1.51
N VAL A 130 12.76 -11.56 0.73
CA VAL A 130 13.28 -12.84 1.21
C VAL A 130 14.72 -13.05 0.76
N GLY A 131 15.46 -13.89 1.49
CA GLY A 131 16.81 -14.27 1.15
C GLY A 131 17.84 -13.15 1.37
N PHE A 132 17.55 -12.22 2.28
CA PHE A 132 18.50 -11.16 2.63
C PHE A 132 19.75 -11.75 3.29
N CYS A 133 20.87 -11.02 3.22
CA CYS A 133 22.15 -11.43 3.80
C CYS A 133 21.99 -11.91 5.27
N GLY A 134 22.44 -13.13 5.54
CA GLY A 134 22.36 -13.81 6.84
C GLY A 134 20.97 -14.26 7.26
N GLU A 135 19.96 -14.27 6.38
CA GLU A 135 18.60 -14.73 6.70
C GLU A 135 18.55 -16.25 6.94
N THR A 136 18.19 -16.64 8.15
CA THR A 136 18.02 -18.04 8.56
C THR A 136 16.63 -18.59 8.24
N ASP A 137 16.43 -19.90 8.37
CA ASP A 137 15.11 -20.51 8.22
C ASP A 137 14.12 -20.04 9.29
N GLU A 138 14.61 -19.76 10.50
CA GLU A 138 13.82 -19.17 11.58
C GLU A 138 13.35 -17.75 11.24
N ASP A 139 14.23 -16.94 10.63
CA ASP A 139 13.88 -15.59 10.19
C ASP A 139 12.79 -15.58 9.09
N HIS A 140 12.90 -16.52 8.16
CA HIS A 140 11.90 -16.73 7.11
C HIS A 140 10.56 -17.20 7.72
N ALA A 141 10.60 -18.14 8.67
CA ALA A 141 9.41 -18.61 9.37
C ALA A 141 8.69 -17.45 10.11
N ARG A 142 9.43 -16.58 10.82
CA ARG A 142 8.90 -15.38 11.45
C ARG A 142 8.26 -14.41 10.44
N THR A 143 8.84 -14.30 9.25
CA THR A 143 8.24 -13.51 8.15
C THR A 143 6.88 -14.07 7.74
N LEU A 144 6.75 -15.39 7.60
CA LEU A 144 5.46 -16.03 7.33
C LEU A 144 4.46 -15.85 8.48
N GLU A 145 4.91 -15.93 9.74
CA GLU A 145 4.08 -15.67 10.92
C GLU A 145 3.53 -14.24 10.93
N LEU A 146 4.38 -13.24 10.69
CA LEU A 146 3.95 -11.85 10.57
C LEU A 146 2.91 -11.69 9.47
N MET A 147 3.14 -12.30 8.30
CA MET A 147 2.18 -12.27 7.20
C MET A 147 0.83 -12.87 7.59
N ARG A 148 0.82 -13.99 8.34
CA ARG A 148 -0.42 -14.60 8.85
C ARG A 148 -1.12 -13.73 9.88
N ALA A 149 -0.38 -13.04 10.73
CA ALA A 149 -0.96 -12.13 11.73
C ALA A 149 -1.58 -10.90 11.07
N VAL A 150 -0.89 -10.30 10.10
CA VAL A 150 -1.39 -9.09 9.43
C VAL A 150 -2.43 -9.42 8.37
N GLN A 151 -2.29 -10.48 7.58
CA GLN A 151 -3.17 -10.81 6.45
C GLN A 151 -3.34 -9.63 5.47
N TYR A 152 -2.24 -9.19 4.86
CA TYR A 152 -2.21 -8.06 3.93
C TYR A 152 -3.17 -8.22 2.75
N ASP A 153 -3.70 -7.11 2.25
CA ASP A 153 -4.55 -7.07 1.06
C ASP A 153 -3.80 -7.41 -0.23
N PHE A 154 -2.54 -6.97 -0.32
CA PHE A 154 -1.57 -7.38 -1.34
C PHE A 154 -0.17 -7.03 -0.85
N ALA A 155 0.85 -7.68 -1.43
CA ALA A 155 2.24 -7.37 -1.12
C ALA A 155 3.08 -7.35 -2.41
N PHE A 156 4.11 -6.51 -2.43
CA PHE A 156 5.20 -6.65 -3.40
C PHE A 156 6.25 -7.56 -2.77
N MET A 157 6.59 -8.64 -3.47
CA MET A 157 7.42 -9.71 -2.93
C MET A 157 8.60 -9.93 -3.87
N PHE A 158 9.80 -9.96 -3.31
CA PHE A 158 11.02 -10.09 -4.09
C PHE A 158 12.09 -10.86 -3.33
N ALA A 159 12.90 -11.62 -4.07
CA ALA A 159 14.14 -12.16 -3.54
C ALA A 159 15.19 -11.05 -3.51
N TYR A 160 16.04 -11.05 -2.48
CA TYR A 160 17.20 -10.17 -2.43
C TYR A 160 18.09 -10.41 -3.65
N SER A 161 18.41 -9.32 -4.33
CA SER A 161 19.42 -9.28 -5.38
C SER A 161 20.37 -8.14 -5.10
N ASP A 162 21.65 -8.39 -5.32
CA ASP A 162 22.65 -7.39 -5.03
C ASP A 162 22.52 -6.19 -5.98
N ARG A 163 22.74 -4.99 -5.42
CA ARG A 163 22.71 -3.72 -6.14
C ARG A 163 23.90 -2.89 -5.67
N GLU A 164 24.87 -2.67 -6.56
CA GLU A 164 26.20 -2.09 -6.30
C GLU A 164 26.21 -0.80 -5.45
N ILE A 165 25.12 -0.03 -5.47
CA ILE A 165 24.99 1.23 -4.75
C ILE A 165 24.55 1.09 -3.29
N THR A 166 24.13 -0.10 -2.85
CA THR A 166 23.49 -0.30 -1.54
C THR A 166 24.49 -0.56 -0.40
N TYR A 167 24.06 -0.32 0.84
CA TYR A 167 24.83 -0.68 2.03
C TYR A 167 25.10 -2.19 2.09
N ALA A 168 24.08 -3.00 1.81
CA ALA A 168 24.17 -4.46 1.82
C ALA A 168 25.27 -4.96 0.87
N SER A 169 25.24 -4.53 -0.40
CA SER A 169 26.28 -4.83 -1.40
C SER A 169 27.71 -4.56 -0.91
N LYS A 170 27.89 -3.42 -0.21
CA LYS A 170 29.21 -2.93 0.19
C LYS A 170 29.73 -3.55 1.49
N LYS A 171 28.86 -4.10 2.34
CA LYS A 171 29.18 -4.42 3.74
C LYS A 171 28.70 -5.78 4.21
N LEU A 172 27.84 -6.46 3.47
CA LEU A 172 27.30 -7.77 3.81
C LEU A 172 27.66 -8.76 2.70
N ALA A 173 27.95 -9.99 3.08
CA ALA A 173 28.09 -11.08 2.11
C ALA A 173 26.69 -11.55 1.70
N ASP A 174 26.45 -11.72 0.40
CA ASP A 174 25.28 -12.44 -0.09
C ASP A 174 25.53 -13.94 0.04
N ASP A 175 25.12 -14.49 1.19
CA ASP A 175 25.41 -15.85 1.64
C ASP A 175 24.24 -16.82 1.47
N ILE A 176 23.12 -16.36 0.90
CA ILE A 176 21.94 -17.18 0.67
C ILE A 176 21.93 -17.70 -0.77
N PRO A 177 21.93 -19.01 -1.02
CA PRO A 177 21.87 -19.56 -2.37
C PRO A 177 20.58 -19.18 -3.10
N ASP A 178 20.66 -18.87 -4.40
CA ASP A 178 19.49 -18.49 -5.21
C ASP A 178 18.35 -19.52 -5.14
N ALA A 179 18.66 -20.82 -5.10
CA ALA A 179 17.65 -21.86 -4.96
C ALA A 179 16.81 -21.71 -3.67
N VAL A 180 17.46 -21.32 -2.56
CA VAL A 180 16.80 -21.04 -1.28
C VAL A 180 15.98 -19.76 -1.38
N LYS A 181 16.53 -18.68 -1.96
CA LYS A 181 15.80 -17.42 -2.16
C LYS A 181 14.52 -17.63 -2.98
N GLN A 182 14.60 -18.41 -4.06
CA GLN A 182 13.45 -18.73 -4.91
C GLN A 182 12.43 -19.64 -4.20
N ALA A 183 12.88 -20.58 -3.36
CA ALA A 183 11.96 -21.39 -2.56
C ALA A 183 11.18 -20.53 -1.55
N ARG A 184 11.88 -19.68 -0.79
CA ARG A 184 11.27 -18.74 0.15
C ARG A 184 10.31 -17.76 -0.53
N LEU A 185 10.68 -17.27 -1.71
CA LEU A 185 9.82 -16.36 -2.49
C LEU A 185 8.51 -17.04 -2.91
N ARG A 186 8.56 -18.31 -3.33
CA ARG A 186 7.34 -19.08 -3.66
C ARG A 186 6.42 -19.22 -2.46
N GLU A 187 6.96 -19.56 -1.29
CA GLU A 187 6.16 -19.70 -0.06
C GLU A 187 5.46 -18.38 0.33
N VAL A 188 6.18 -17.26 0.26
CA VAL A 188 5.62 -15.92 0.53
C VAL A 188 4.55 -15.56 -0.50
N ILE A 189 4.77 -15.84 -1.79
CA ILE A 189 3.76 -15.62 -2.84
C ILE A 189 2.51 -16.45 -2.58
N GLU A 190 2.65 -17.75 -2.33
CA GLU A 190 1.53 -18.66 -2.09
C GLU A 190 0.69 -18.21 -0.89
N LEU A 191 1.35 -17.81 0.21
CA LEU A 191 0.66 -17.29 1.39
C LEU A 191 -0.05 -15.97 1.09
N GLN A 192 0.59 -15.03 0.40
CA GLN A 192 -0.04 -13.76 0.04
C GLN A 192 -1.22 -13.95 -0.91
N GLU A 193 -1.17 -14.91 -1.83
CA GLU A 193 -2.31 -15.24 -2.68
C GLU A 193 -3.49 -15.77 -1.87
N GLN A 194 -3.24 -16.58 -0.82
CA GLN A 194 -4.30 -17.02 0.09
C GLN A 194 -4.96 -15.83 0.79
N HIS A 195 -4.18 -14.90 1.33
CA HIS A 195 -4.71 -13.67 1.94
C HIS A 195 -5.49 -12.83 0.92
N THR A 196 -4.96 -12.65 -0.28
CA THR A 196 -5.61 -11.88 -1.35
C THR A 196 -6.97 -12.48 -1.70
N ARG A 197 -7.06 -13.81 -1.85
CA ARG A 197 -8.31 -14.51 -2.11
C ARG A 197 -9.33 -14.30 -0.98
N GLN A 198 -8.90 -14.42 0.28
CA GLN A 198 -9.76 -14.18 1.45
C GLN A 198 -10.28 -12.72 1.48
N ARG A 199 -9.39 -11.76 1.25
CA ARG A 199 -9.72 -10.32 1.23
C ARG A 199 -10.64 -9.96 0.06
N HIS A 200 -10.52 -10.62 -1.08
CA HIS A 200 -11.44 -10.45 -2.21
C HIS A 200 -12.79 -11.11 -1.94
N ALA A 201 -12.82 -12.33 -1.39
CA ALA A 201 -14.05 -13.01 -1.05
C ALA A 201 -14.93 -12.18 -0.10
N ALA A 202 -14.33 -11.50 0.88
CA ALA A 202 -15.02 -10.61 1.80
C ALA A 202 -15.68 -9.37 1.12
N ARG A 203 -15.29 -9.05 -0.12
CA ARG A 203 -15.85 -7.96 -0.92
C ARG A 203 -16.96 -8.42 -1.86
N ILE A 204 -17.05 -9.72 -2.15
CA ILE A 204 -18.13 -10.25 -2.98
C ILE A 204 -19.45 -10.00 -2.28
N GLY A 205 -20.41 -9.49 -3.05
CA GLY A 205 -21.69 -9.08 -2.52
C GLY A 205 -21.66 -7.74 -1.79
N ARG A 206 -20.74 -6.84 -2.12
CA ARG A 206 -20.78 -5.42 -1.73
C ARG A 206 -20.92 -4.51 -2.95
N ASP A 207 -21.50 -3.33 -2.73
CA ASP A 207 -21.51 -2.26 -3.71
C ASP A 207 -20.31 -1.36 -3.42
N GLU A 208 -19.37 -1.30 -4.35
CA GLU A 208 -18.11 -0.57 -4.18
C GLU A 208 -18.02 0.55 -5.22
N GLU A 209 -17.54 1.71 -4.79
CA GLU A 209 -17.24 2.81 -5.69
C GLU A 209 -15.96 2.49 -6.48
N VAL A 210 -16.01 2.53 -7.80
CA VAL A 210 -14.90 2.21 -8.69
C VAL A 210 -14.54 3.44 -9.51
N LEU A 211 -13.29 3.89 -9.39
CA LEU A 211 -12.72 4.89 -10.30
C LEU A 211 -12.22 4.16 -11.55
N ILE A 212 -12.89 4.37 -12.69
CA ILE A 212 -12.52 3.76 -13.96
C ILE A 212 -11.24 4.43 -14.46
N ALA A 213 -10.22 3.62 -14.76
CA ALA A 213 -8.92 4.11 -15.19
C ALA A 213 -8.71 3.94 -16.70
N ALA A 214 -9.01 2.77 -17.25
CA ALA A 214 -8.73 2.44 -18.64
C ALA A 214 -9.49 1.19 -19.10
N ILE A 215 -9.42 0.89 -20.40
CA ILE A 215 -9.75 -0.43 -20.94
C ILE A 215 -8.66 -1.43 -20.54
N SER A 216 -9.04 -2.68 -20.29
CA SER A 216 -8.12 -3.77 -19.94
C SER A 216 -7.09 -3.99 -21.06
N LYS A 217 -5.92 -4.57 -20.72
CA LYS A 217 -4.91 -4.95 -21.73
C LYS A 217 -5.46 -5.92 -22.79
N ARG A 218 -6.50 -6.69 -22.46
CA ARG A 218 -7.16 -7.64 -23.38
C ARG A 218 -8.24 -6.98 -24.25
N GLY A 219 -8.64 -5.74 -23.94
CA GLY A 219 -9.64 -4.98 -24.70
C GLY A 219 -11.10 -5.33 -24.40
N ASP A 220 -11.36 -6.27 -23.50
CA ASP A 220 -12.67 -6.89 -23.28
C ASP A 220 -13.43 -6.37 -22.04
N ARG A 221 -12.78 -5.56 -21.22
CA ARG A 221 -13.30 -5.06 -19.93
C ARG A 221 -12.80 -3.65 -19.67
N LEU A 222 -13.51 -2.91 -18.82
CA LEU A 222 -12.97 -1.73 -18.15
C LEU A 222 -12.21 -2.14 -16.89
N VAL A 223 -11.18 -1.39 -16.54
CA VAL A 223 -10.37 -1.57 -15.34
C VAL A 223 -10.47 -0.31 -14.50
N GLY A 224 -10.82 -0.48 -13.22
CA GLY A 224 -10.81 0.59 -12.24
C GLY A 224 -10.27 0.14 -10.89
N ARG A 225 -10.32 1.04 -9.91
CA ARG A 225 -9.93 0.75 -8.52
C ARG A 225 -10.95 1.23 -7.51
N THR A 226 -11.11 0.47 -6.43
CA THR A 226 -11.88 0.88 -5.25
C THR A 226 -11.09 1.85 -4.34
N PRO A 227 -11.70 2.47 -3.33
CA PRO A 227 -10.97 3.26 -2.33
C PRO A 227 -9.88 2.42 -1.63
N HIS A 228 -10.12 1.13 -1.41
CA HIS A 228 -9.17 0.15 -0.86
C HIS A 228 -8.05 -0.27 -1.84
N PHE A 229 -7.91 0.43 -2.97
CA PHE A 229 -6.94 0.17 -4.04
C PHE A 229 -7.08 -1.21 -4.72
N LYS A 230 -8.22 -1.90 -4.51
CA LYS A 230 -8.49 -3.18 -5.17
C LYS A 230 -8.83 -2.93 -6.62
N LYS A 231 -8.20 -3.70 -7.51
CA LYS A 231 -8.47 -3.67 -8.95
C LYS A 231 -9.82 -4.31 -9.24
N VAL A 232 -10.67 -3.64 -10.00
CA VAL A 232 -11.99 -4.14 -10.43
C VAL A 232 -12.05 -4.21 -11.95
N LEU A 233 -12.54 -5.32 -12.47
CA LEU A 233 -12.89 -5.51 -13.87
C LEU A 233 -14.40 -5.31 -14.03
N LEU A 234 -14.80 -4.44 -14.96
CA LEU A 234 -16.20 -4.15 -15.27
C LEU A 234 -16.48 -4.45 -16.76
N PRO A 235 -17.73 -4.75 -17.15
CA PRO A 235 -18.15 -4.77 -18.54
C PRO A 235 -17.80 -3.48 -19.29
N LEU A 236 -17.63 -3.58 -20.61
CA LEU A 236 -17.57 -2.38 -21.45
C LEU A 236 -18.92 -1.66 -21.39
N GLY A 237 -18.91 -0.33 -21.43
CA GLY A 237 -20.12 0.50 -21.28
C GLY A 237 -20.55 0.77 -19.85
N SER A 238 -19.86 0.22 -18.83
CA SER A 238 -20.13 0.52 -17.42
C SER A 238 -19.72 1.93 -16.97
N GLY A 239 -19.12 2.73 -17.86
CA GLY A 239 -18.70 4.13 -17.65
C GLY A 239 -17.51 4.49 -18.54
N VAL A 240 -16.89 5.66 -18.30
CA VAL A 240 -15.70 6.14 -19.01
C VAL A 240 -14.52 6.38 -18.07
N ALA A 241 -13.29 6.47 -18.62
CA ALA A 241 -12.10 6.77 -17.83
C ALA A 241 -12.24 8.10 -17.06
N GLY A 242 -11.85 8.10 -15.79
CA GLY A 242 -12.02 9.23 -14.87
C GLY A 242 -13.37 9.26 -14.14
N GLU A 243 -14.33 8.43 -14.51
CA GLU A 243 -15.63 8.36 -13.86
C GLU A 243 -15.60 7.49 -12.59
N LEU A 244 -16.34 7.93 -11.56
CA LEU A 244 -16.62 7.13 -10.37
C LEU A 244 -18.00 6.48 -10.53
N VAL A 245 -18.03 5.15 -10.51
CA VAL A 245 -19.27 4.37 -10.64
C VAL A 245 -19.42 3.44 -9.44
N VAL A 246 -20.63 3.31 -8.90
CA VAL A 246 -20.92 2.30 -7.88
C VAL A 246 -21.33 1.01 -8.59
N ARG A 247 -20.62 -0.09 -8.29
CA ARG A 247 -20.83 -1.38 -8.96
C ARG A 247 -20.87 -2.50 -7.94
N ARG A 248 -21.70 -3.50 -8.21
CA ARG A 248 -21.84 -4.69 -7.37
C ARG A 248 -20.65 -5.60 -7.62
N ILE A 249 -19.91 -5.98 -6.58
CA ILE A 249 -18.85 -6.99 -6.72
C ILE A 249 -19.48 -8.38 -6.71
N VAL A 250 -19.33 -9.12 -7.81
CA VAL A 250 -19.97 -10.43 -8.01
C VAL A 250 -18.98 -11.59 -8.02
N GLY A 251 -17.68 -11.30 -8.09
CA GLY A 251 -16.66 -12.32 -8.06
C GLY A 251 -15.26 -11.75 -8.01
N SER A 252 -14.29 -12.64 -8.18
CA SER A 252 -12.88 -12.26 -8.27
C SER A 252 -12.11 -13.26 -9.14
N THR A 253 -11.10 -12.76 -9.83
CA THR A 253 -9.96 -13.54 -10.32
C THR A 253 -8.84 -13.50 -9.28
N GLY A 254 -7.71 -14.17 -9.53
CA GLY A 254 -6.58 -14.23 -8.57
C GLY A 254 -6.14 -12.87 -8.01
N HIS A 255 -6.12 -11.80 -8.83
CA HIS A 255 -5.65 -10.47 -8.43
C HIS A 255 -6.62 -9.32 -8.77
N SER A 256 -7.88 -9.61 -9.09
CA SER A 256 -8.85 -8.55 -9.42
C SER A 256 -10.26 -8.97 -9.04
N LEU A 257 -11.05 -8.04 -8.54
CA LEU A 257 -12.49 -8.19 -8.38
C LEU A 257 -13.19 -8.10 -9.75
N ILE A 258 -14.38 -8.69 -9.85
CA ILE A 258 -15.29 -8.59 -10.98
C ILE A 258 -16.55 -7.89 -10.48
N GLY A 259 -16.97 -6.83 -11.16
CA GLY A 259 -18.22 -6.15 -10.86
C GLY A 259 -19.12 -5.96 -12.06
N GLU A 260 -20.38 -5.62 -11.79
CA GLU A 260 -21.45 -5.34 -12.76
C GLU A 260 -22.21 -4.04 -12.44
#